data_AF-A0A0N4XZ52-F1
#
_entry.id   AF-A0A0N4XZ52-F1
#
_cell.length_a   1.000
_cell.length_b   1.000
_cell.length_c   1.000
_cell.angle_alpha   90.00
_cell.angle_beta   90.00
_cell.angle_gamma   90.00
#
_symmetry.space_group_name_H-M   'P 1'
#
loop_
_entity.id
_entity.type
_entity.pdbx_description
1 polymer ?
#
loop_
_entity_poly.entity_id
_entity_poly.type
_entity_poly.pdbx_seq_one_letter_code
_entity_poly.pdbx_strand_id
1 'polypeptide(L)'
;MISVEPGLHEWMQWTKGVRPNFMELIELQENGILSDNHWVTGYPINPEYKPLIDKAELPVSEKLDDIYERAYSVVKHLLERHSSGTILLVAHGDMLDSCTRKLCGGEPRIFEDFFALVHRTPFVGCVQAVEQEDGRWKIGSSPIPTLTHIGNASYDCQQLSRPVAPWDDQMKKKRPPWM
;
A
#
# COMPACT_ATOMS: atom_id res chain seq x y z
N MET A 1 -9.22 -16.60 -1.02
CA MET A 1 -9.86 -15.72 -0.01
C MET A 1 -8.79 -14.82 0.58
N ILE A 2 -9.14 -13.61 1.01
CA ILE A 2 -8.23 -12.58 1.52
C ILE A 2 -8.00 -12.82 3.01
N SER A 3 -6.75 -13.00 3.40
CA SER A 3 -6.34 -13.06 4.81
C SER A 3 -5.98 -11.66 5.30
N VAL A 4 -6.61 -11.21 6.38
CA VAL A 4 -6.36 -9.86 6.95
C VAL A 4 -5.28 -9.96 8.03
N GLU A 5 -4.13 -9.36 7.77
CA GLU A 5 -2.96 -9.35 8.67
C GLU A 5 -2.66 -7.91 9.12
N PRO A 6 -3.08 -7.48 10.34
CA PRO A 6 -2.76 -6.17 10.90
C PRO A 6 -1.26 -5.90 10.98
N GLY A 7 -0.43 -6.94 11.11
CA GLY A 7 1.03 -6.82 11.09
C GLY A 7 1.61 -6.25 9.79
N LEU A 8 0.83 -6.16 8.70
CA LEU A 8 1.20 -5.49 7.44
C LEU A 8 0.71 -4.02 7.35
N HIS A 9 0.16 -3.47 8.43
CA HIS A 9 -0.18 -2.05 8.47
C HIS A 9 1.07 -1.17 8.35
N GLU A 10 0.90 0.03 7.82
CA GLU A 10 1.97 1.03 7.68
C GLU A 10 2.66 1.38 9.00
N TRP A 11 3.71 2.18 8.89
CA TRP A 11 4.41 2.70 10.05
C TRP A 11 3.47 3.46 10.99
N MET A 12 3.37 2.98 12.23
CA MET A 12 2.49 3.56 13.26
C MET A 12 2.85 5.01 13.60
N GLN A 13 4.05 5.48 13.25
CA GLN A 13 4.41 6.88 13.40
C GLN A 13 3.53 7.81 12.53
N TRP A 14 3.00 7.32 11.40
CA TRP A 14 2.10 8.08 10.54
C TRP A 14 0.69 8.23 11.10
N THR A 15 0.30 7.35 12.04
CA THR A 15 -0.99 7.42 12.74
C THR A 15 -0.93 8.27 14.01
N LYS A 16 0.20 8.96 14.26
CA LYS A 16 0.39 9.95 15.35
C LYS A 16 0.07 9.39 16.74
N GLY A 17 0.47 8.15 17.01
CA GLY A 17 0.32 7.52 18.33
C GLY A 17 -1.07 6.95 18.61
N VAL A 18 -1.93 6.85 17.59
CA VAL A 18 -3.28 6.28 17.70
C VAL A 18 -3.40 5.12 16.73
N ARG A 19 -4.03 4.01 17.14
CA ARG A 19 -4.36 2.92 16.22
C ARG A 19 -5.57 3.31 15.37
N PRO A 20 -5.56 3.05 14.05
CA PRO A 20 -6.75 3.22 13.24
C PRO A 20 -7.92 2.42 13.80
N ASN A 21 -9.13 2.94 13.61
CA ASN A 21 -10.34 2.16 13.87
C ASN A 21 -10.58 1.21 12.70
N PHE A 22 -9.94 0.03 12.73
CA PHE A 22 -10.09 -0.99 11.70
C PHE A 22 -11.51 -1.57 11.70
N MET A 23 -12.05 -1.81 10.51
CA MET A 23 -13.28 -2.60 10.36
C MET A 23 -13.09 -4.01 10.92
N GLU A 24 -14.14 -4.56 11.52
CA GLU A 24 -14.21 -5.97 11.88
C GLU A 24 -14.31 -6.86 10.63
N LEU A 25 -13.90 -8.13 10.75
CA LEU A 25 -13.95 -9.07 9.63
C LEU A 25 -15.37 -9.25 9.08
N ILE A 26 -16.37 -9.25 9.96
CA ILE A 26 -17.78 -9.33 9.57
C ILE A 26 -18.21 -8.11 8.76
N GLU A 27 -17.76 -6.92 9.15
CA GLU A 27 -18.06 -5.69 8.42
C GLU A 27 -17.43 -5.71 7.02
N LEU A 28 -16.23 -6.27 6.86
CA LEU A 28 -15.62 -6.45 5.54
C LEU A 28 -16.36 -7.47 4.66
N GLN A 29 -16.90 -8.53 5.27
CA GLN A 29 -17.68 -9.55 4.57
C GLN A 29 -19.07 -9.06 4.16
N GLU A 30 -19.70 -8.21 4.98
CA GLU A 30 -21.07 -7.72 4.79
C GLU A 30 -21.14 -6.43 3.97
N ASN A 31 -20.10 -5.58 3.94
CA ASN A 31 -20.08 -4.31 3.20
C ASN A 31 -19.85 -4.47 1.67
N GLY A 32 -20.71 -5.25 1.00
CA GLY A 32 -20.85 -5.18 -0.46
C GLY A 32 -21.54 -3.88 -0.88
N ILE A 33 -21.01 -3.21 -1.91
CA ILE A 33 -21.59 -1.97 -2.46
C ILE A 33 -23.03 -2.24 -2.92
N LEU A 34 -23.97 -1.43 -2.44
CA LEU A 34 -25.33 -1.37 -2.98
C LEU A 34 -25.26 -0.94 -4.45
N SER A 35 -25.51 -1.88 -5.35
CA SER A 35 -25.76 -1.63 -6.76
C SER A 35 -27.10 -2.27 -7.10
N ASP A 36 -28.07 -1.43 -7.46
CA ASP A 36 -29.32 -1.79 -8.15
C ASP A 36 -30.10 -2.98 -7.55
N ASN A 37 -30.45 -2.87 -6.26
CA ASN A 37 -31.35 -3.79 -5.54
C ASN A 37 -30.87 -5.26 -5.46
N HIS A 38 -29.57 -5.53 -5.62
CA HIS A 38 -28.99 -6.85 -5.37
C HIS A 38 -27.91 -6.78 -4.29
N TRP A 39 -27.96 -7.71 -3.33
CA TRP A 39 -26.88 -7.93 -2.39
C TRP A 39 -25.67 -8.46 -3.15
N VAL A 40 -24.63 -7.64 -3.28
CA VAL A 40 -23.30 -8.12 -3.65
C VAL A 40 -22.67 -8.63 -2.36
N THR A 41 -22.18 -9.88 -2.35
CA THR A 41 -21.33 -10.39 -1.26
C THR A 41 -20.12 -9.46 -1.11
N GLY A 42 -19.76 -9.04 0.12
CA GLY A 42 -18.62 -8.15 0.36
C GLY A 42 -17.26 -8.75 0.00
N TYR A 43 -16.19 -8.30 0.64
CA TYR A 43 -14.85 -8.79 0.31
C TYR A 43 -14.74 -10.30 0.59
N PRO A 44 -14.03 -11.07 -0.24
CA PRO A 44 -13.90 -12.53 -0.08
C PRO A 44 -12.90 -12.88 1.03
N ILE A 45 -13.18 -12.46 2.27
CA ILE A 45 -12.33 -12.61 3.45
C ILE A 45 -12.25 -14.08 3.89
N ASN A 46 -11.05 -14.52 4.30
CA ASN A 46 -10.80 -15.81 4.92
C ASN A 46 -11.07 -15.75 6.44
N PRO A 47 -12.19 -16.30 6.93
CA PRO A 47 -12.53 -16.24 8.36
C PRO A 47 -11.64 -17.16 9.23
N GLU A 48 -11.03 -18.17 8.62
CA GLU A 48 -10.16 -19.13 9.32
C GLU A 48 -8.73 -18.61 9.51
N TYR A 49 -8.40 -17.49 8.89
CA TYR A 49 -7.09 -16.88 9.05
C TYR A 49 -6.94 -16.28 10.44
N LYS A 50 -5.95 -16.77 11.17
CA LYS A 50 -5.52 -16.19 12.45
C LYS A 50 -4.35 -15.24 12.21
N PRO A 51 -4.52 -13.93 12.47
CA PRO A 51 -3.44 -12.97 12.37
C PRO A 51 -2.22 -13.38 13.20
N LEU A 52 -1.04 -13.06 12.71
CA LEU A 52 0.22 -13.17 13.44
C LEU A 52 0.34 -12.07 14.49
N ILE A 53 -0.19 -10.89 14.18
CA ILE A 53 -0.23 -9.73 15.07
C ILE A 53 -1.67 -9.20 15.10
N ASP A 54 -2.26 -9.14 16.28
CA ASP A 54 -3.59 -8.54 16.43
C ASP A 54 -3.53 -7.01 16.25
N LYS A 55 -4.62 -6.40 15.77
CA LYS A 55 -4.73 -4.93 15.66
C LYS A 55 -4.48 -4.22 17.00
N ALA A 56 -4.83 -4.87 18.12
CA ALA A 56 -4.59 -4.40 19.47
C ALA A 56 -3.14 -4.60 19.96
N GLU A 57 -2.25 -5.16 19.14
CA GLU A 57 -0.83 -5.34 19.46
C GLU A 57 0.07 -4.36 18.69
N LEU A 58 -0.47 -3.64 17.70
CA LEU A 58 0.30 -2.67 16.91
C LEU A 58 0.97 -1.59 17.79
N PRO A 59 2.30 -1.39 17.73
CA PRO A 59 3.01 -0.51 18.64
C PRO A 59 2.75 0.97 18.30
N VAL A 60 2.13 1.73 19.20
CA VAL A 60 1.81 3.15 18.97
C VAL A 60 3.05 4.07 18.96
N SER A 61 4.17 3.60 19.49
CA SER A 61 5.46 4.32 19.54
C SER A 61 6.54 3.60 18.73
N GLU A 62 6.16 3.06 17.57
CA GLU A 62 7.03 2.29 16.68
C GLU A 62 8.16 3.14 16.09
N LYS A 63 9.41 2.70 16.26
CA LYS A 63 10.57 3.29 15.59
C LYS A 63 10.75 2.68 14.20
N LEU A 64 11.64 3.28 13.40
CA LEU A 64 11.93 2.78 12.06
C LEU A 64 12.47 1.33 12.08
N ASP A 65 13.35 0.98 13.01
CA ASP A 65 13.83 -0.40 13.10
C ASP A 65 12.71 -1.37 13.49
N ASP A 66 11.80 -0.93 14.38
CA ASP A 66 10.68 -1.75 14.85
C ASP A 66 9.73 -2.15 13.70
N ILE A 67 9.47 -1.26 12.74
CA ILE A 67 8.64 -1.60 11.56
C ILE A 67 9.33 -2.61 10.64
N TYR A 68 10.65 -2.51 10.46
CA TYR A 68 11.41 -3.52 9.71
C TYR A 68 11.36 -4.87 10.41
N GLU A 69 11.49 -4.92 11.74
CA GLU A 69 11.38 -6.16 12.50
C GLU A 69 9.97 -6.76 12.42
N ARG A 70 8.93 -5.94 12.59
CA ARG A 70 7.54 -6.37 12.50
C ARG A 70 7.23 -6.94 11.12
N ALA A 71 7.52 -6.19 10.06
CA ALA A 71 7.26 -6.60 8.68
C ALA A 71 8.03 -7.89 8.33
N TYR A 72 9.32 -7.95 8.68
CA TYR A 72 10.14 -9.15 8.44
C TYR A 72 9.63 -10.38 9.20
N SER A 73 9.24 -10.21 10.47
CA SER A 73 8.64 -11.28 11.28
C SER A 73 7.37 -11.82 10.61
N VAL A 74 6.47 -10.94 10.17
CA VAL A 74 5.24 -11.35 9.48
C VAL A 74 5.55 -12.15 8.22
N VAL A 75 6.43 -11.63 7.35
CA VAL A 75 6.82 -12.30 6.10
C VAL A 75 7.43 -13.67 6.37
N LYS A 76 8.34 -13.77 7.33
CA LYS A 76 8.98 -15.04 7.68
C LYS A 76 7.95 -16.09 8.12
N HIS A 77 7.03 -15.73 9.02
CA HIS A 77 6.00 -16.67 9.48
C HIS A 77 5.01 -17.04 8.37
N LEU A 78 4.70 -16.11 7.45
CA LEU A 78 3.86 -16.42 6.28
C LEU A 78 4.55 -17.43 5.34
N LEU A 79 5.85 -17.27 5.11
CA LEU A 79 6.64 -18.23 4.32
C LEU A 79 6.70 -19.61 5.00
N GLU A 80 6.83 -19.66 6.32
CA GLU A 80 6.79 -20.93 7.08
C GLU A 80 5.40 -21.60 7.02
N ARG A 81 4.31 -20.83 7.04
CA ARG A 81 2.93 -21.34 6.90
C ARG A 81 2.62 -21.85 5.49
N HIS A 82 3.32 -21.34 4.48
CA HIS A 82 3.07 -21.63 3.06
C HIS A 82 4.35 -22.07 2.36
N SER A 83 4.67 -23.37 2.49
CA SER A 83 5.91 -23.97 1.96
C SER A 83 6.01 -24.07 0.44
N SER A 84 4.99 -23.63 -0.31
CA SER A 84 4.99 -23.63 -1.77
C SER A 84 4.02 -22.59 -2.33
N GLY A 85 4.24 -22.23 -3.60
CA GLY A 85 3.40 -21.28 -4.33
C GLY A 85 3.87 -19.83 -4.17
N THR A 86 2.96 -18.89 -4.41
CA THR A 86 3.23 -17.46 -4.37
C THR A 86 2.29 -16.78 -3.38
N ILE A 87 2.85 -15.96 -2.50
CA ILE A 87 2.09 -15.14 -1.55
C ILE A 87 2.02 -13.72 -2.09
N LEU A 88 0.81 -13.20 -2.26
CA LEU A 88 0.60 -11.79 -2.59
C LEU A 88 0.31 -11.01 -1.31
N LEU A 89 1.19 -10.06 -0.99
CA LEU A 89 0.99 -9.10 0.10
C LEU A 89 0.45 -7.79 -0.49
N VAL A 90 -0.75 -7.39 -0.08
CA VAL A 90 -1.34 -6.09 -0.45
C VAL A 90 -1.33 -5.22 0.78
N ALA A 91 -0.51 -4.17 0.76
CA ALA A 91 -0.24 -3.33 1.92
C ALA A 91 0.12 -1.88 1.50
N HIS A 92 0.89 -1.18 2.32
CA HIS A 92 1.23 0.24 2.15
C HIS A 92 2.57 0.44 1.40
N GLY A 93 2.87 1.68 1.02
CA GLY A 93 4.04 1.99 0.18
C GLY A 93 5.40 1.74 0.84
N ASP A 94 5.47 1.86 2.16
CA ASP A 94 6.60 1.44 3.01
C ASP A 94 6.79 -0.07 3.05
N MET A 95 5.71 -0.84 3.01
CA MET A 95 5.77 -2.29 3.13
C MET A 95 6.52 -2.96 1.99
N LEU A 96 6.65 -2.34 0.81
CA LEU A 96 7.51 -2.88 -0.25
C LEU A 96 8.95 -3.07 0.22
N ASP A 97 9.52 -2.09 0.92
CA ASP A 97 10.88 -2.17 1.44
C ASP A 97 10.91 -2.93 2.78
N SER A 98 10.01 -2.60 3.72
CA SER A 98 10.01 -3.22 5.05
C SER A 98 9.79 -4.75 5.02
N CYS A 99 8.96 -5.26 4.12
CA CYS A 99 8.71 -6.71 3.99
C CYS A 99 9.85 -7.45 3.29
N THR A 100 10.62 -6.78 2.41
CA THR A 100 11.53 -7.48 1.49
C THR A 100 13.00 -7.25 1.80
N ARG A 101 13.36 -6.13 2.44
CA ARG A 101 14.74 -5.71 2.67
C ARG A 101 15.53 -6.75 3.47
N LYS A 102 15.06 -7.06 4.69
CA LYS A 102 15.67 -8.07 5.57
C LYS A 102 15.57 -9.47 4.99
N LEU A 103 14.44 -9.81 4.35
CA LEU A 103 14.27 -11.09 3.65
C LEU A 103 15.39 -11.33 2.63
N CYS A 104 15.75 -10.29 1.87
CA CYS A 104 16.81 -10.35 0.87
C CYS A 104 18.23 -10.07 1.43
N GLY A 105 18.40 -10.13 2.76
CA GLY A 105 19.69 -9.95 3.42
C GLY A 105 20.19 -8.50 3.53
N GLY A 106 19.31 -7.52 3.34
CA GLY A 106 19.62 -6.11 3.54
C GLY A 106 19.30 -5.64 4.95
N GLU A 107 20.05 -4.65 5.43
CA GLU A 107 19.76 -3.96 6.70
C GLU A 107 18.64 -2.91 6.52
N PRO A 108 17.92 -2.57 7.62
CA PRO A 108 17.05 -1.41 7.71
C PRO A 108 17.69 -0.14 7.13
N ARG A 109 16.90 0.67 6.44
CA ARG A 109 17.37 1.95 5.92
C ARG A 109 17.42 2.99 7.02
N ILE A 110 18.27 4.00 6.81
CA ILE A 110 18.14 5.26 7.53
C ILE A 110 16.84 5.97 7.12
N PHE A 111 16.37 6.87 7.99
CA PHE A 111 15.07 7.53 7.83
C PHE A 111 14.93 8.27 6.50
N GLU A 112 15.97 9.00 6.06
CA GLU A 112 15.93 9.80 4.85
C GLU A 112 15.72 8.95 3.60
N ASP A 113 16.43 7.81 3.52
CA ASP A 113 16.34 6.87 2.40
C ASP A 113 14.99 6.15 2.40
N PHE A 114 14.53 5.71 3.56
CA PHE A 114 13.21 5.10 3.72
C PHE A 114 12.10 6.06 3.28
N PHE A 115 12.12 7.29 3.80
CA PHE A 115 11.11 8.30 3.51
C PHE A 115 11.09 8.68 2.03
N ALA A 116 12.27 8.87 1.41
CA ALA A 116 12.38 9.15 -0.01
C ALA A 116 11.88 8.00 -0.89
N LEU A 117 12.09 6.75 -0.47
CA LEU A 117 11.56 5.57 -1.16
C LEU A 117 10.04 5.55 -1.11
N VAL A 118 9.45 5.68 0.09
CA VAL A 118 7.98 5.71 0.28
C VAL A 118 7.32 6.77 -0.60
N HIS A 119 7.88 7.98 -0.64
CA HIS A 119 7.34 9.09 -1.43
C HIS A 119 7.40 8.87 -2.95
N ARG A 120 8.29 7.98 -3.40
CA ARG A 120 8.44 7.64 -4.81
C ARG A 120 7.63 6.41 -5.20
N THR A 121 7.06 5.69 -4.25
CA THR A 121 6.22 4.53 -4.50
C THR A 121 4.86 4.98 -5.04
N PRO A 122 4.50 4.66 -6.30
CA PRO A 122 3.18 4.96 -6.83
C PRO A 122 2.15 3.95 -6.31
N PHE A 123 0.86 4.29 -6.46
CA PHE A 123 -0.21 3.32 -6.23
C PHE A 123 -0.02 2.08 -7.09
N VAL A 124 -0.31 0.91 -6.50
CA VAL A 124 -0.16 -0.41 -7.15
C VAL A 124 1.29 -0.68 -7.59
N GLY A 125 2.27 0.01 -6.98
CA GLY A 125 3.67 -0.38 -7.09
C GLY A 125 3.83 -1.83 -6.62
N CYS A 126 4.50 -2.66 -7.43
CA CYS A 126 4.62 -4.09 -7.18
C CYS A 126 6.06 -4.55 -7.38
N VAL A 127 6.58 -5.31 -6.42
CA VAL A 127 7.88 -5.96 -6.46
C VAL A 127 7.69 -7.44 -6.12
N GLN A 128 8.59 -8.30 -6.61
CA GLN A 128 8.66 -9.68 -6.17
C GLN A 128 10.00 -9.94 -5.47
N ALA A 129 9.97 -10.72 -4.39
CA ALA A 129 11.14 -11.38 -3.85
C ALA A 129 11.04 -12.86 -4.21
N VAL A 130 12.13 -13.44 -4.74
CA VAL A 130 12.16 -14.81 -5.25
C VAL A 130 13.25 -15.60 -4.54
N GLU A 131 12.87 -16.74 -3.96
CA GLU A 131 13.81 -17.70 -3.40
C GLU A 131 14.67 -18.31 -4.52
N GLN A 132 15.97 -18.31 -4.31
CA GLN A 132 16.96 -18.88 -5.22
C GLN A 132 17.22 -20.35 -4.86
N GLU A 133 17.89 -21.10 -5.75
CA GLU A 133 18.26 -22.50 -5.50
C GLU A 133 19.12 -22.71 -4.25
N ASP A 134 19.84 -21.67 -3.81
CA ASP A 134 20.67 -21.68 -2.60
C ASP A 134 19.90 -21.29 -1.32
N GLY A 135 18.58 -21.14 -1.40
CA GLY A 135 17.70 -20.76 -0.28
C GLY A 135 17.74 -19.27 0.08
N ARG A 136 18.54 -18.45 -0.61
CA ARG A 136 18.54 -17.00 -0.39
C ARG A 136 17.41 -16.34 -1.16
N TRP A 137 16.87 -15.25 -0.63
CA TRP A 137 15.88 -14.44 -1.33
C TRP A 137 16.55 -13.29 -2.06
N LYS A 138 16.05 -12.98 -3.26
CA LYS A 138 16.49 -11.81 -4.04
C LYS A 138 15.30 -11.03 -4.56
N ILE A 139 15.45 -9.71 -4.61
CA ILE A 139 14.52 -8.84 -5.31
C ILE A 139 14.58 -9.13 -6.81
N GLY A 140 13.44 -9.48 -7.40
CA GLY A 140 13.24 -9.60 -8.84
C GLY A 140 12.55 -8.37 -9.43
N SER A 141 12.39 -8.37 -10.75
CA SER A 141 11.59 -7.36 -11.47
C SER A 141 10.12 -7.43 -11.07
N SER A 142 9.34 -6.36 -11.24
CA SER A 142 7.89 -6.45 -11.02
C SER A 142 7.29 -7.60 -11.86
N PRO A 143 6.40 -8.44 -11.29
CA PRO A 143 5.72 -9.49 -12.03
C PRO A 143 4.63 -8.95 -12.97
N ILE A 144 4.30 -7.65 -12.86
CA ILE A 144 3.29 -6.97 -13.66
C ILE A 144 3.86 -5.69 -14.28
N PRO A 145 3.31 -5.22 -15.42
CA PRO A 145 3.66 -3.92 -15.97
C PRO A 145 3.30 -2.77 -15.03
N THR A 146 4.04 -1.67 -15.10
CA THR A 146 3.74 -0.45 -14.35
C THR A 146 2.46 0.21 -14.85
N LEU A 147 1.62 0.70 -13.93
CA LEU A 147 0.49 1.55 -14.25
C LEU A 147 0.87 3.03 -14.12
N THR A 148 0.63 3.83 -15.16
CA THR A 148 0.85 5.27 -15.13
C THR A 148 -0.32 5.97 -15.82
N HIS A 149 -0.92 6.92 -15.12
CA HIS A 149 -1.99 7.76 -15.64
C HIS A 149 -1.80 9.21 -15.20
N ILE A 150 -2.42 10.14 -15.92
CA ILE A 150 -2.38 11.56 -15.57
C ILE A 150 -3.29 11.86 -14.37
N GLY A 151 -3.00 12.94 -13.65
CA GLY A 151 -3.90 13.47 -12.63
C GLY A 151 -5.16 14.07 -13.26
N ASN A 152 -6.30 13.86 -12.61
CA ASN A 152 -7.58 14.45 -13.01
C ASN A 152 -8.01 15.46 -11.95
N ALA A 153 -7.85 16.76 -12.23
CA ALA A 153 -8.20 17.81 -11.30
C ALA A 153 -9.72 17.96 -11.18
N SER A 154 -10.21 18.31 -9.99
CA SER A 154 -11.62 18.61 -9.79
C SER A 154 -12.08 19.79 -10.65
N TYR A 155 -13.25 19.66 -11.26
CA TYR A 155 -13.87 20.71 -12.05
C TYR A 155 -14.79 21.58 -11.20
N ASP A 156 -14.50 22.89 -11.09
CA ASP A 156 -15.42 23.86 -10.49
C ASP A 156 -16.48 24.29 -11.50
N CYS A 157 -17.70 23.75 -11.42
CA CYS A 157 -18.77 24.11 -12.36
C CYS A 157 -19.22 25.57 -12.25
N GLN A 158 -19.01 26.23 -11.10
CA GLN A 158 -19.36 27.65 -10.93
C GLN A 158 -18.44 28.56 -11.75
N GLN A 159 -17.30 28.07 -12.23
CA GLN A 159 -16.44 28.85 -13.12
C GLN A 159 -17.18 29.31 -14.39
N LEU A 160 -18.22 28.59 -14.82
CA LEU A 160 -19.02 28.94 -15.99
C LEU A 160 -19.94 30.15 -15.77
N SER A 161 -20.27 30.47 -14.53
CA SER A 161 -21.12 31.63 -14.19
C SER A 161 -20.33 32.84 -13.73
N ARG A 162 -19.02 32.69 -13.49
CA ARG A 162 -18.12 33.79 -13.11
C ARG A 162 -17.62 34.50 -14.36
N PRO A 163 -17.39 35.83 -14.30
CA PRO A 163 -16.68 36.53 -15.36
C PRO A 163 -15.33 35.84 -15.61
N VAL A 164 -15.06 35.52 -16.88
CA VAL A 164 -13.80 34.91 -17.29
C VAL A 164 -12.67 35.91 -17.03
N ALA A 165 -11.70 35.55 -16.20
CA ALA A 165 -10.53 36.38 -15.98
C ALA A 165 -9.78 36.57 -17.31
N PRO A 166 -9.23 37.77 -17.59
CA PRO A 166 -8.38 37.97 -18.76
C PRO A 166 -7.24 36.95 -18.77
N TRP A 167 -6.77 36.59 -19.96
CA TRP A 167 -5.60 35.72 -20.09
C TRP A 167 -4.43 36.29 -19.31
N ASP A 168 -3.89 35.49 -18.39
CA ASP A 168 -2.64 35.83 -17.72
C ASP A 168 -1.44 35.63 -18.67
N ASP A 169 -0.29 36.14 -18.26
CA ASP A 169 0.93 36.08 -19.07
C ASP A 169 1.53 34.67 -19.18
N GLN A 170 1.14 33.71 -18.30
CA GLN A 170 1.53 32.30 -18.46
C GLN A 170 0.69 31.62 -19.55
N MET A 171 -0.61 31.90 -19.62
CA MET A 171 -1.50 31.35 -20.65
C MET A 171 -1.13 31.86 -22.04
N LYS A 172 -0.79 33.15 -22.18
CA LYS A 172 -0.31 33.72 -23.45
C LYS A 172 0.97 33.04 -23.97
N LYS A 173 1.87 32.66 -23.07
CA LYS A 173 3.12 31.95 -23.42
C LYS A 173 2.90 30.50 -23.84
N LYS A 174 1.80 29.89 -23.41
CA LYS A 174 1.39 28.52 -23.78
C LYS A 174 0.44 28.49 -24.99
N ARG A 175 0.32 29.62 -25.71
CA ARG A 175 -0.52 29.69 -26.91
C ARG A 175 -0.03 28.65 -27.93
N PRO A 176 -0.91 27.74 -28.39
CA PRO A 176 -0.54 26.80 -29.43
C PRO A 176 -0.10 27.53 -30.69
N PRO A 177 0.90 27.03 -31.44
CA PRO A 177 1.46 27.74 -32.59
C PRO A 177 0.49 27.90 -33.77
N TRP A 178 -0.65 27.23 -33.76
CA TRP A 178 -1.72 27.34 -34.76
C TRP A 178 -2.83 28.33 -34.39
N MET A 179 -2.69 29.04 -33.27
CA MET A 179 -3.65 30.01 -32.76
C MET A 179 -3.05 31.41 -32.79
#